data_AF-A0A814NYI3-F1
#
_entry.id   AF-A0A814NYI3-F1
#
_cell.length_a   1.000
_cell.length_b   1.000
_cell.length_c   1.000
_cell.angle_alpha   90.00
_cell.angle_beta   90.00
_cell.angle_gamma   90.00
#
_symmetry.space_group_name_H-M   'P 1'
#
loop_
_entity.id
_entity.type
_entity.pdbx_description
1 polymer ?
#
loop_
_entity_poly.entity_id
_entity_poly.type
_entity_poly.pdbx_seq_one_letter_code
_entity_poly.pdbx_strand_id
1 'polypeptide(L)'
;MPNVLETINKECHDCGQHGPHWCSINHGVFLCDECCSIHLSLGRHISQIKSFKQSYWPPAQLNLINELSLHGANLIWEYSLRDPQNRLPRKKPTARDALPIKAEFIRAKYQQLAYINRLKDENNGTYDDINLQLHSIVRTDNIVTCLRFLSQGADPNFRNSETGTSAIHVAASRGQQNQIELLCIYGGDPAIVDASGISPEEHARTNGYLELADRLIELQYELTDRLICFIGGKRPDHKTNQHILVPDMSEIFDKTNQPLIARQKLQQLTDPLFEDLAMDVYDEIERRDLKTIWHLQVDKALIPLHVVPFLSVNPSFSATRNQGRQKLARYELKEFYTFIHDILNEFHRRYSHIIQQSSTTKIHAVSQPNYDLTTAFVNSDEEPFYDKVASDEDPSSFEQQKRIQKSKKEDLTPTPTNITSIDNSNYEIIQNFSSDDLKTRITNTETQVKYLASAHIDLKHELSVLHQMIQRLLDENVLNKFDQQVFKTNNNETNKMLYRVKFFINRKI
;
A
#
# COMPACT_ATOMS: atom_id res chain seq x y z
N MET A 1 16.61 -13.59 -27.41
CA MET A 1 15.25 -14.04 -27.07
C MET A 1 14.51 -14.24 -28.39
N PRO A 2 14.13 -15.46 -28.77
CA PRO A 2 13.24 -15.66 -29.92
C PRO A 2 11.94 -14.89 -29.65
N ASN A 3 11.34 -14.30 -30.69
CA ASN A 3 10.20 -13.40 -30.63
C ASN A 3 9.01 -13.96 -29.84
N VAL A 4 8.97 -13.76 -28.52
CA VAL A 4 7.75 -13.97 -27.71
C VAL A 4 6.60 -13.11 -28.27
N LEU A 5 6.94 -11.98 -28.91
CA LEU A 5 6.05 -11.09 -29.64
C LEU A 5 5.32 -11.74 -30.83
N GLU A 6 5.88 -12.75 -31.51
CA GLU A 6 5.22 -13.37 -32.67
C GLU A 6 4.00 -14.22 -32.27
N THR A 7 4.01 -14.77 -31.05
CA THR A 7 2.87 -15.46 -30.42
C THR A 7 1.87 -14.50 -29.74
N ILE A 8 2.21 -13.23 -29.57
CA ILE A 8 1.31 -12.20 -28.99
C ILE A 8 0.46 -11.58 -30.11
N ASN A 9 -0.18 -12.43 -30.93
CA ASN A 9 -1.26 -12.00 -31.82
C ASN A 9 -2.60 -11.97 -31.07
N LYS A 10 -2.56 -11.45 -29.83
CA LYS A 10 -3.68 -11.42 -28.90
C LYS A 10 -4.38 -10.07 -29.00
N GLU A 11 -5.66 -10.03 -28.71
CA GLU A 11 -6.43 -8.78 -28.67
C GLU A 11 -6.21 -8.06 -27.34
N CYS A 12 -6.39 -6.74 -27.33
CA CYS A 12 -6.51 -5.97 -26.11
C CYS A 12 -7.70 -6.50 -25.31
N HIS A 13 -7.46 -6.88 -24.06
CA HIS A 13 -8.47 -7.51 -23.22
C HIS A 13 -9.56 -6.54 -22.76
N ASP A 14 -9.42 -5.23 -23.00
CA ASP A 14 -10.44 -4.24 -22.65
C ASP A 14 -11.28 -3.79 -23.84
N CYS A 15 -10.68 -3.62 -25.03
CA CYS A 15 -11.37 -3.07 -26.20
C CYS A 15 -11.30 -3.92 -27.48
N GLY A 16 -10.58 -5.04 -27.47
CA GLY A 16 -10.44 -5.92 -28.63
C GLY A 16 -9.45 -5.46 -29.71
N GLN A 17 -8.72 -4.35 -29.50
CA GLN A 17 -7.71 -3.89 -30.45
C GLN A 17 -6.54 -4.89 -30.58
N HIS A 18 -6.19 -5.28 -31.80
CA HIS A 18 -5.07 -6.20 -32.05
C HIS A 18 -3.70 -5.59 -31.75
N GLY A 19 -2.71 -6.45 -31.48
CA GLY A 19 -1.31 -6.06 -31.27
C GLY A 19 -1.07 -5.23 -30.01
N PRO A 20 -1.54 -5.66 -28.82
CA PRO A 20 -1.25 -4.97 -27.58
C PRO A 20 0.25 -5.03 -27.26
N HIS A 21 0.81 -3.89 -26.84
CA HIS A 21 2.23 -3.78 -26.48
C HIS A 21 2.47 -3.69 -24.98
N TRP A 22 1.40 -3.71 -24.19
CA TRP A 22 1.42 -3.53 -22.75
C TRP A 22 0.73 -4.69 -22.05
N CYS A 23 1.12 -4.90 -20.80
CA CYS A 23 0.51 -5.88 -19.91
C CYS A 23 0.20 -5.22 -18.57
N SER A 24 -0.96 -5.54 -18.00
CA SER A 24 -1.17 -5.42 -16.56
C SER A 24 -0.79 -6.74 -15.91
N ILE A 25 0.32 -6.75 -15.16
CA ILE A 25 0.92 -7.99 -14.65
C ILE A 25 0.08 -8.65 -13.56
N ASN A 26 -0.51 -7.85 -12.67
CA ASN A 26 -1.35 -8.36 -11.59
C ASN A 26 -2.70 -8.88 -12.08
N HIS A 27 -3.22 -8.37 -13.19
CA HIS A 27 -4.47 -8.89 -13.77
C HIS A 27 -4.25 -10.00 -14.80
N GLY A 28 -3.03 -10.19 -15.30
CA GLY A 28 -2.73 -11.15 -16.37
C GLY A 28 -3.39 -10.79 -17.70
N VAL A 29 -3.50 -9.49 -18.03
CA VAL A 29 -4.21 -8.99 -19.21
C VAL A 29 -3.33 -8.10 -20.09
N PHE A 30 -3.54 -8.19 -21.40
CA PHE A 30 -2.83 -7.42 -22.43
C PHE A 30 -3.63 -6.21 -22.87
N LEU A 31 -2.94 -5.10 -23.10
CA LEU A 31 -3.53 -3.78 -23.29
C LEU A 31 -2.94 -3.09 -24.53
N CYS A 32 -3.80 -2.44 -25.32
CA CYS A 32 -3.37 -1.47 -26.32
C CYS A 32 -2.92 -0.16 -25.67
N ASP A 33 -2.33 0.75 -26.45
CA ASP A 33 -1.81 2.02 -25.93
C ASP A 33 -2.92 2.85 -25.26
N GLU A 34 -4.09 2.98 -25.89
CA GLU A 34 -5.22 3.75 -25.32
C GLU A 34 -5.76 3.18 -24.00
N CYS A 35 -5.90 1.85 -23.88
CA CYS A 35 -6.33 1.23 -22.63
C CYS A 35 -5.22 1.34 -21.57
N CYS A 36 -3.96 1.19 -21.98
CA CYS A 36 -2.81 1.38 -21.10
C CYS A 36 -2.79 2.78 -20.50
N SER A 37 -3.02 3.86 -21.27
CA SER A 37 -3.03 5.23 -20.72
C SER A 37 -4.05 5.40 -19.59
N ILE A 38 -5.18 4.70 -19.66
CA ILE A 38 -6.20 4.70 -18.62
C ILE A 38 -5.70 3.91 -17.39
N HIS A 39 -5.15 2.72 -17.60
CA HIS A 39 -4.59 1.91 -16.50
C HIS A 39 -3.50 2.65 -15.72
N LEU A 40 -2.65 3.41 -16.41
CA LEU A 40 -1.62 4.24 -15.79
C LEU A 40 -2.22 5.27 -14.82
N SER A 41 -3.40 5.79 -15.13
CA SER A 41 -4.11 6.73 -14.25
C SER A 41 -4.65 6.11 -12.96
N LEU A 42 -4.90 4.79 -12.96
CA LEU A 42 -5.40 4.07 -11.78
C LEU A 42 -4.31 3.89 -10.71
N GLY A 43 -3.04 3.83 -11.13
CA GLY A 43 -1.90 3.59 -10.25
C GLY A 43 -1.64 2.10 -9.97
N ARG A 44 -0.42 1.80 -9.50
CA ARG A 44 0.11 0.43 -9.33
C ARG A 44 -0.70 -0.45 -8.36
N HIS A 45 -1.38 0.17 -7.40
CA HIS A 45 -2.23 -0.53 -6.44
C HIS A 45 -3.50 -1.13 -7.07
N ILE A 46 -3.89 -0.65 -8.25
CA ILE A 46 -4.94 -1.25 -9.08
C ILE A 46 -4.30 -2.01 -10.22
N SER A 47 -3.44 -1.36 -11.02
CA SER A 47 -2.85 -1.97 -12.21
C SER A 47 -1.35 -1.71 -12.30
N GLN A 48 -0.58 -2.80 -12.27
CA GLN A 48 0.86 -2.77 -12.48
C GLN A 48 1.17 -2.96 -13.96
N ILE A 49 1.70 -1.93 -14.63
CA ILE A 49 1.87 -1.90 -16.08
C ILE A 49 3.32 -2.17 -16.48
N LYS A 50 3.49 -2.98 -17.52
CA LYS A 50 4.80 -3.32 -18.11
C LYS A 50 4.73 -3.38 -19.63
N SER A 51 5.77 -2.91 -20.33
CA SER A 51 5.86 -2.96 -21.79
C SER A 51 6.49 -4.27 -22.26
N PHE A 52 5.96 -4.89 -23.30
CA PHE A 52 6.59 -6.05 -23.94
C PHE A 52 7.82 -5.70 -24.79
N LYS A 53 7.92 -4.46 -25.29
CA LYS A 53 8.99 -4.06 -26.22
C LYS A 53 10.20 -3.45 -25.53
N GLN A 54 9.97 -2.69 -24.46
CA GLN A 54 10.98 -1.80 -23.87
C GLN A 54 11.34 -2.16 -22.42
N SER A 55 10.53 -2.97 -21.74
CA SER A 55 10.83 -3.40 -20.37
C SER A 55 11.64 -4.69 -20.35
N TYR A 56 12.50 -4.84 -19.34
CA TYR A 56 13.12 -6.12 -19.02
C TYR A 56 12.10 -7.07 -18.37
N TRP A 57 12.05 -8.32 -18.84
CA TRP A 57 11.17 -9.36 -18.29
C TRP A 57 11.97 -10.51 -17.71
N PRO A 58 11.84 -10.80 -16.40
CA PRO A 58 12.26 -12.07 -15.85
C PRO A 58 11.54 -13.22 -16.61
N PRO A 59 12.25 -14.27 -17.04
CA PRO A 59 11.63 -15.38 -17.78
C PRO A 59 10.44 -16.01 -17.05
N ALA A 60 10.55 -16.17 -15.73
CA ALA A 60 9.48 -16.69 -14.87
C ALA A 60 8.21 -15.83 -14.91
N GLN A 61 8.36 -14.51 -14.79
CA GLN A 61 7.24 -13.56 -14.87
C GLN A 61 6.61 -13.55 -16.26
N LEU A 62 7.40 -13.60 -17.33
CA LEU A 62 6.87 -13.64 -18.70
C LEU A 62 6.08 -14.94 -18.96
N ASN A 63 6.57 -16.07 -18.44
CA ASN A 63 5.87 -17.34 -18.50
C ASN A 63 4.53 -17.28 -17.77
N LEU A 64 4.50 -16.75 -16.54
CA LEU A 64 3.26 -16.53 -15.78
C LEU A 64 2.22 -15.75 -16.60
N ILE A 65 2.63 -14.64 -17.20
CA ILE A 65 1.73 -13.77 -17.97
C ILE A 65 1.19 -14.46 -19.22
N ASN A 66 2.02 -15.26 -19.90
CA ASN A 66 1.58 -16.07 -21.02
C ASN A 66 0.56 -17.13 -20.58
N GLU A 67 0.84 -17.84 -19.49
CA GLU A 67 -0.04 -18.87 -18.92
C GLU A 67 -1.40 -18.31 -18.48
N LEU A 68 -1.40 -17.19 -17.74
CA LEU A 68 -2.62 -16.50 -17.34
C LEU A 68 -3.47 -16.09 -18.55
N SER A 69 -2.83 -15.51 -19.57
CA SER A 69 -3.53 -15.06 -20.77
C SER A 69 -4.06 -16.23 -21.60
N LEU A 70 -3.30 -17.32 -21.76
CA LEU A 70 -3.72 -18.53 -22.50
C LEU A 70 -4.89 -19.23 -21.82
N HIS A 71 -4.89 -19.30 -20.49
CA HIS A 71 -5.90 -19.99 -19.69
C HIS A 71 -7.09 -19.09 -19.30
N GLY A 72 -7.19 -17.88 -19.88
CA GLY A 72 -8.40 -17.06 -19.78
C GLY A 72 -8.51 -16.24 -18.49
N ALA A 73 -7.42 -15.69 -17.95
CA ALA A 73 -7.44 -14.78 -16.81
C ALA A 73 -8.46 -13.63 -16.97
N ASN A 74 -8.65 -13.12 -18.19
CA ASN A 74 -9.64 -12.08 -18.47
C ASN A 74 -11.09 -12.49 -18.16
N LEU A 75 -11.40 -13.78 -18.13
CA LEU A 75 -12.72 -14.29 -17.77
C LEU A 75 -13.05 -14.04 -16.30
N ILE A 76 -12.05 -13.89 -15.42
CA ILE A 76 -12.26 -13.51 -14.02
C ILE A 76 -12.82 -12.09 -13.95
N TRP A 77 -12.20 -11.17 -14.68
CA TRP A 77 -12.53 -9.74 -14.69
C TRP A 77 -13.75 -9.39 -15.54
N GLU A 78 -14.29 -10.34 -16.31
CA GLU A 78 -15.45 -10.16 -17.19
C GLU A 78 -16.56 -11.20 -16.93
N TYR A 79 -16.54 -11.86 -15.78
CA TYR A 79 -17.43 -12.99 -15.46
C TYR A 79 -18.91 -12.62 -15.69
N SER A 80 -19.39 -11.54 -15.09
CA SER A 80 -20.81 -11.15 -15.19
C SER A 80 -21.20 -10.55 -16.54
N LEU A 81 -20.24 -10.18 -17.40
CA LEU A 81 -20.52 -9.72 -18.77
C LEU A 81 -20.91 -10.87 -19.69
N ARG A 82 -20.60 -12.11 -19.29
CA ARG A 82 -20.90 -13.33 -20.05
C ARG A 82 -22.10 -14.10 -19.50
N ASP A 83 -22.61 -13.72 -18.33
CA ASP A 83 -23.76 -14.37 -17.72
C ASP A 83 -25.03 -14.07 -18.54
N PRO A 84 -25.65 -15.07 -19.20
CA PRO A 84 -26.86 -14.88 -19.99
C PRO A 84 -28.05 -14.37 -19.18
N GLN A 85 -28.02 -14.55 -17.85
CA GLN A 85 -29.08 -14.11 -16.94
C GLN A 85 -28.94 -12.64 -16.54
N ASN A 86 -27.78 -12.02 -16.80
CA ASN A 86 -27.53 -10.63 -16.45
C ASN A 86 -28.22 -9.69 -17.45
N ARG A 87 -29.36 -9.12 -17.04
CA ARG A 87 -30.22 -8.26 -17.87
C ARG A 87 -29.72 -6.83 -18.06
N LEU A 88 -28.59 -6.46 -17.46
CA LEU A 88 -28.03 -5.11 -17.60
C LEU A 88 -27.26 -4.98 -18.91
N PRO A 89 -27.49 -3.94 -19.73
CA PRO A 89 -26.83 -3.74 -21.02
C PRO A 89 -25.42 -3.18 -20.83
N ARG A 90 -24.55 -3.87 -20.08
CA ARG A 90 -23.15 -3.47 -19.93
C ARG A 90 -22.36 -4.10 -21.07
N LYS A 91 -22.04 -3.28 -22.07
CA LYS A 91 -21.27 -3.73 -23.24
C LYS A 91 -19.79 -3.40 -23.07
N LYS A 92 -18.96 -4.37 -23.40
CA LYS A 92 -17.52 -4.16 -23.56
C LYS A 92 -17.26 -3.19 -24.71
N PRO A 93 -16.37 -2.19 -24.55
CA PRO A 93 -16.03 -1.28 -25.63
C PRO A 93 -15.29 -2.03 -26.75
N THR A 94 -15.32 -1.44 -27.93
CA THR A 94 -14.61 -1.85 -29.14
C THR A 94 -13.37 -0.97 -29.35
N ALA A 95 -12.50 -1.38 -30.27
CA ALA A 95 -11.29 -0.63 -30.60
C ALA A 95 -11.58 0.80 -31.08
N ARG A 96 -12.76 1.05 -31.65
CA ARG A 96 -13.16 2.35 -32.21
C ARG A 96 -13.85 3.28 -31.22
N ASP A 97 -14.23 2.77 -30.05
CA ASP A 97 -14.94 3.59 -29.05
C ASP A 97 -14.04 4.69 -28.49
N ALA A 98 -14.64 5.83 -28.15
CA ALA A 98 -13.92 6.97 -27.61
C ALA A 98 -13.31 6.67 -26.23
N LEU A 99 -12.20 7.33 -25.92
CA LEU A 99 -11.47 7.15 -24.65
C LEU A 99 -12.34 7.26 -23.38
N PRO A 100 -13.31 8.18 -23.26
CA PRO A 100 -14.17 8.22 -22.06
C PRO A 100 -14.97 6.93 -21.85
N ILE A 101 -15.46 6.30 -22.93
CA ILE A 101 -16.20 5.03 -22.88
C ILE A 101 -15.27 3.91 -22.42
N LYS A 102 -14.06 3.85 -23.00
CA LYS A 102 -13.02 2.90 -22.57
C LYS A 102 -12.65 3.12 -21.10
N ALA A 103 -12.56 4.37 -20.65
CA ALA A 103 -12.16 4.72 -19.29
C ALA A 103 -13.21 4.37 -18.25
N GLU A 104 -14.49 4.58 -18.54
CA GLU A 104 -15.60 4.13 -17.69
C GLU A 104 -15.59 2.61 -17.54
N PHE A 105 -15.46 1.88 -18.65
CA PHE A 105 -15.39 0.42 -18.63
C PHE A 105 -14.21 -0.10 -17.81
N ILE A 106 -13.00 0.43 -18.03
CA ILE A 106 -11.77 0.00 -17.34
C ILE A 106 -11.86 0.28 -15.83
N ARG A 107 -12.40 1.43 -15.42
CA ARG A 107 -12.64 1.71 -13.99
C ARG A 107 -13.68 0.75 -13.40
N ALA A 108 -14.77 0.49 -14.10
CA ALA A 108 -15.77 -0.48 -13.65
C ALA A 108 -15.15 -1.89 -13.50
N LYS A 109 -14.30 -2.28 -14.45
CA LYS A 109 -13.66 -3.60 -14.50
C LYS A 109 -12.66 -3.83 -13.37
N TYR A 110 -11.68 -2.93 -13.20
CA TYR A 110 -10.53 -3.17 -12.31
C TYR A 110 -10.57 -2.36 -11.01
N GLN A 111 -11.15 -1.14 -11.02
CA GLN A 111 -11.21 -0.31 -9.82
C GLN A 111 -12.45 -0.63 -8.97
N GLN A 112 -13.60 -0.82 -9.61
CA GLN A 112 -14.87 -1.12 -8.93
C GLN A 112 -15.13 -2.63 -8.81
N LEU A 113 -14.35 -3.45 -9.52
CA LEU A 113 -14.53 -4.90 -9.62
C LEU A 113 -16.00 -5.27 -9.87
N ALA A 114 -16.65 -4.58 -10.82
CA ALA A 114 -18.08 -4.65 -11.08
C ALA A 114 -18.49 -5.96 -11.78
N TYR A 115 -17.53 -6.67 -12.37
CA TYR A 115 -17.77 -7.83 -13.23
C TYR A 115 -17.24 -9.15 -12.70
N ILE A 116 -16.57 -9.15 -11.54
CA ILE A 116 -16.04 -10.38 -10.94
C ILE A 116 -17.17 -11.22 -10.31
N ASN A 117 -16.98 -12.53 -10.22
CA ASN A 117 -17.86 -13.40 -9.45
C ASN A 117 -17.58 -13.24 -7.96
N ARG A 118 -18.34 -12.38 -7.28
CA ARG A 118 -18.32 -12.29 -5.82
C ARG A 118 -19.18 -13.41 -5.24
N LEU A 119 -18.64 -14.13 -4.25
CA LEU A 119 -19.42 -15.09 -3.49
C LEU A 119 -20.63 -14.34 -2.90
N LYS A 120 -21.85 -14.77 -3.23
CA LYS A 120 -23.05 -14.23 -2.60
C LYS A 120 -23.00 -14.63 -1.12
N ASP A 121 -23.23 -13.68 -0.24
CA ASP A 121 -23.19 -13.79 1.23
C ASP A 121 -24.13 -14.85 1.84
N GLU A 122 -24.73 -15.75 1.05
CA GLU A 122 -25.71 -16.75 1.50
C GLU A 122 -25.06 -18.00 2.13
N ASN A 123 -23.76 -18.21 1.93
CA ASN A 123 -22.98 -19.17 2.70
C ASN A 123 -21.73 -18.47 3.20
N ASN A 124 -21.61 -18.32 4.53
CA ASN A 124 -20.40 -17.89 5.26
C ASN A 124 -19.21 -18.82 4.93
N GLY A 125 -18.70 -18.78 3.70
CA GLY A 125 -17.32 -19.13 3.42
C GLY A 125 -16.51 -18.05 4.12
N THR A 126 -15.98 -18.36 5.30
CA THR A 126 -15.18 -17.39 6.06
C THR A 126 -13.98 -17.02 5.18
N TYR A 127 -13.40 -15.82 5.33
CA TYR A 127 -12.14 -15.49 4.62
C TYR A 127 -11.08 -16.59 4.79
N ASP A 128 -11.14 -17.32 5.91
CA ASP A 128 -10.35 -18.52 6.19
C ASP A 128 -10.56 -19.66 5.18
N ASP A 129 -11.77 -19.89 4.67
CA ASP A 129 -12.04 -20.91 3.66
C ASP A 129 -11.38 -20.57 2.33
N ILE A 130 -11.45 -19.30 1.91
CA ILE A 130 -10.77 -18.83 0.68
C ILE A 130 -9.25 -18.92 0.86
N ASN A 131 -8.74 -18.55 2.03
CA ASN A 131 -7.32 -18.66 2.36
C ASN A 131 -6.83 -20.12 2.36
N LEU A 132 -7.62 -21.04 2.90
CA LEU A 132 -7.33 -22.48 2.86
C LEU A 132 -7.38 -23.04 1.44
N GLN A 133 -8.34 -22.57 0.63
CA GLN A 133 -8.42 -22.94 -0.78
C GLN A 133 -7.21 -22.41 -1.58
N LEU A 134 -6.77 -21.18 -1.31
CA LEU A 134 -5.52 -20.63 -1.88
C LEU A 134 -4.31 -21.46 -1.44
N HIS A 135 -4.19 -21.78 -0.15
CA HIS A 135 -3.11 -22.63 0.39
C HIS A 135 -3.07 -24.01 -0.27
N SER A 136 -4.23 -24.55 -0.66
CA SER A 136 -4.33 -25.84 -1.32
C SER A 136 -4.05 -25.80 -2.83
N ILE A 137 -4.61 -24.84 -3.56
CA ILE A 137 -4.54 -24.80 -5.03
C ILE A 137 -3.12 -24.63 -5.55
N VAL A 138 -2.26 -23.94 -4.79
CA VAL A 138 -0.86 -23.65 -5.16
C VAL A 138 0.03 -24.90 -5.20
N ARG A 139 -0.48 -26.08 -4.80
CA ARG A 139 0.15 -27.38 -5.07
C ARG A 139 0.12 -27.77 -6.55
N THR A 140 -0.83 -27.23 -7.29
CA THR A 140 -1.08 -27.50 -8.72
C THR A 140 -0.65 -26.32 -9.58
N ASP A 141 -0.57 -26.53 -10.89
CA ASP A 141 -0.26 -25.52 -11.90
C ASP A 141 -1.47 -24.65 -12.29
N ASN A 142 -2.63 -24.82 -11.63
CA ASN A 142 -3.86 -24.09 -11.92
C ASN A 142 -3.78 -22.62 -11.46
N ILE A 143 -3.09 -21.82 -12.26
CA ILE A 143 -2.75 -20.43 -11.95
C ILE A 143 -3.96 -19.50 -12.04
N VAL A 144 -4.94 -19.80 -12.89
CA VAL A 144 -6.16 -19.00 -13.04
C VAL A 144 -7.06 -19.15 -11.81
N THR A 145 -7.14 -20.35 -11.22
CA THR A 145 -7.88 -20.54 -9.97
C THR A 145 -7.18 -19.86 -8.79
N CYS A 146 -5.84 -19.87 -8.76
CA CYS A 146 -5.07 -19.09 -7.80
C CYS A 146 -5.37 -17.58 -7.93
N LEU A 147 -5.30 -17.04 -9.16
CA LEU A 147 -5.66 -15.64 -9.45
C LEU A 147 -7.09 -15.31 -9.02
N ARG A 148 -8.04 -16.24 -9.22
CA ARG A 148 -9.43 -16.05 -8.79
C ARG A 148 -9.54 -15.87 -7.28
N PHE A 149 -8.89 -16.72 -6.48
CA PHE A 149 -8.92 -16.56 -5.01
C PHE A 149 -8.25 -15.26 -4.55
N LEU A 150 -7.13 -14.89 -5.17
CA LEU A 150 -6.47 -13.61 -4.90
C LEU A 150 -7.38 -12.42 -5.27
N SER A 151 -8.10 -12.50 -6.40
CA SER A 151 -9.09 -11.48 -6.80
C SER A 151 -10.31 -11.37 -5.87
N GLN A 152 -10.57 -12.41 -5.07
CA GLN A 152 -11.62 -12.47 -4.06
C GLN A 152 -11.12 -12.04 -2.66
N GLY A 153 -9.85 -11.65 -2.53
CA GLY A 153 -9.29 -11.13 -1.28
C GLY A 153 -8.57 -12.16 -0.40
N ALA A 154 -8.20 -13.32 -0.95
CA ALA A 154 -7.33 -14.27 -0.26
C ALA A 154 -6.01 -13.60 0.16
N ASP A 155 -5.54 -13.85 1.38
CA ASP A 155 -4.25 -13.37 1.86
C ASP A 155 -3.13 -14.31 1.40
N PRO A 156 -2.19 -13.87 0.54
CA PRO A 156 -1.06 -14.70 0.12
C PRO A 156 -0.11 -15.05 1.27
N ASN A 157 -0.14 -14.30 2.37
CA ASN A 157 0.67 -14.54 3.58
C ASN A 157 -0.09 -15.30 4.68
N PHE A 158 -1.31 -15.79 4.39
CA PHE A 158 -2.07 -16.60 5.33
C PHE A 158 -1.23 -17.80 5.81
N ARG A 159 -1.32 -18.11 7.10
CA ARG A 159 -0.66 -19.28 7.70
C ARG A 159 -1.71 -20.30 8.07
N ASN A 160 -1.56 -21.49 7.50
CA ASN A 160 -2.40 -22.63 7.85
C ASN A 160 -2.14 -23.02 9.33
N SER A 161 -3.20 -23.22 10.10
CA SER A 161 -3.14 -23.51 11.54
C SER A 161 -2.56 -24.90 11.86
N GLU A 162 -2.74 -25.87 10.98
CA GLU A 162 -2.29 -27.25 11.17
C GLU A 162 -0.80 -27.42 10.86
N THR A 163 -0.33 -26.77 9.79
CA THR A 163 1.05 -26.93 9.30
C THR A 163 1.97 -25.75 9.61
N GLY A 164 1.41 -24.59 9.97
CA GLY A 164 2.17 -23.35 10.14
C GLY A 164 2.75 -22.76 8.87
N THR A 165 2.46 -23.35 7.70
CA THR A 165 3.00 -22.95 6.40
C THR A 165 2.07 -21.96 5.69
N SER A 166 2.65 -21.09 4.88
CA SER A 166 1.93 -20.21 3.94
C SER A 166 1.91 -20.77 2.52
N ALA A 167 1.04 -20.23 1.66
CA ALA A 167 0.88 -20.69 0.27
C ALA A 167 2.21 -20.74 -0.50
N ILE A 168 3.10 -19.77 -0.27
CA ILE A 168 4.41 -19.70 -0.93
C ILE A 168 5.34 -20.87 -0.55
N HIS A 169 5.30 -21.37 0.68
CA HIS A 169 6.05 -22.56 1.09
C HIS A 169 5.57 -23.80 0.32
N VAL A 170 4.25 -23.95 0.21
CA VAL A 170 3.63 -25.05 -0.49
C VAL A 170 4.00 -25.01 -1.97
N ALA A 171 3.91 -23.84 -2.62
CA ALA A 171 4.33 -23.65 -4.00
C ALA A 171 5.83 -23.98 -4.20
N ALA A 172 6.70 -23.51 -3.29
CA ALA A 172 8.14 -23.76 -3.33
C ALA A 172 8.48 -25.24 -3.20
N SER A 173 7.85 -25.95 -2.26
CA SER A 173 8.03 -27.40 -2.06
C SER A 173 7.59 -28.25 -3.27
N ARG A 174 6.77 -27.68 -4.17
CA ARG A 174 6.24 -28.35 -5.37
C ARG A 174 6.83 -27.83 -6.68
N GLY A 175 7.83 -26.95 -6.62
CA GLY A 175 8.44 -26.40 -7.84
C GLY A 175 7.51 -25.48 -8.65
N GLN A 176 6.47 -24.94 -8.03
CA GLN A 176 5.40 -24.19 -8.72
C GLN A 176 5.81 -22.73 -8.98
N GLN A 177 6.70 -22.52 -9.96
CA GLN A 177 7.28 -21.21 -10.28
C GLN A 177 6.23 -20.13 -10.59
N ASN A 178 5.23 -20.45 -11.42
CA ASN A 178 4.17 -19.49 -11.77
C ASN A 178 3.32 -19.11 -10.55
N GLN A 179 3.08 -20.05 -9.63
CA GLN A 179 2.34 -19.78 -8.40
C GLN A 179 3.12 -18.80 -7.51
N ILE A 180 4.44 -18.99 -7.36
CA ILE A 180 5.31 -18.08 -6.60
C ILE A 180 5.28 -16.68 -7.18
N GLU A 181 5.48 -16.54 -8.49
CA GLU A 181 5.45 -15.23 -9.16
C GLU A 181 4.12 -14.52 -8.92
N LEU A 182 2.99 -15.23 -9.06
CA LEU A 182 1.67 -14.64 -8.85
C LEU A 182 1.44 -14.24 -7.38
N LEU A 183 1.80 -15.12 -6.44
CA LEU A 183 1.70 -14.82 -5.01
C LEU A 183 2.50 -13.57 -4.66
N CYS A 184 3.75 -13.46 -5.13
CA CYS A 184 4.60 -12.30 -4.88
C CYS A 184 4.05 -11.02 -5.52
N ILE A 185 3.51 -11.09 -6.75
CA ILE A 185 2.80 -9.95 -7.35
C ILE A 185 1.68 -9.45 -6.43
N TYR A 186 0.92 -10.36 -5.81
CA TYR A 186 -0.17 -10.05 -4.88
C TYR A 186 0.26 -9.78 -3.43
N GLY A 187 1.56 -9.79 -3.13
CA GLY A 187 2.05 -9.47 -1.80
C GLY A 187 2.49 -10.61 -0.91
N GLY A 188 2.64 -11.79 -1.48
CA GLY A 188 3.32 -12.92 -0.84
C GLY A 188 4.76 -12.55 -0.53
N ASP A 189 5.11 -12.65 0.75
CA ASP A 189 6.46 -12.43 1.27
C ASP A 189 7.33 -13.66 0.92
N PRO A 190 8.33 -13.52 0.02
CA PRO A 190 9.17 -14.65 -0.40
C PRO A 190 10.08 -15.19 0.70
N ALA A 191 10.16 -14.51 1.84
CA ALA A 191 10.99 -14.94 2.96
C ALA A 191 10.22 -15.03 4.28
N ILE A 192 8.90 -15.18 4.19
CA ILE A 192 8.08 -15.65 5.29
C ILE A 192 8.55 -17.02 5.75
N VAL A 193 8.87 -17.19 7.03
CA VAL A 193 9.27 -18.50 7.59
C VAL A 193 8.08 -19.28 8.12
N ASP A 194 8.08 -20.60 8.03
CA ASP A 194 7.03 -21.46 8.59
C ASP A 194 7.11 -21.57 10.14
N ALA A 195 6.36 -22.50 10.74
CA ALA A 195 6.40 -22.73 12.19
C ALA A 195 7.73 -23.33 12.69
N SER A 196 8.50 -23.96 11.79
CA SER A 196 9.83 -24.51 12.07
C SER A 196 10.95 -23.52 11.79
N GLY A 197 10.62 -22.31 11.31
CA GLY A 197 11.61 -21.28 10.96
C GLY A 197 12.24 -21.47 9.58
N ILE A 198 11.70 -22.37 8.75
CA ILE A 198 12.22 -22.68 7.41
C ILE A 198 11.62 -21.71 6.40
N SER A 199 12.46 -21.15 5.52
CA SER A 199 12.03 -20.21 4.47
C SER A 199 11.50 -20.95 3.22
N PRO A 200 10.73 -20.29 2.34
CA PRO A 200 10.25 -20.90 1.10
C PRO A 200 11.42 -21.28 0.18
N GLU A 201 12.50 -20.49 0.19
CA GLU A 201 13.73 -20.76 -0.53
C GLU A 201 14.39 -22.08 -0.06
N GLU A 202 14.46 -22.29 1.24
CA GLU A 202 15.02 -23.53 1.81
C GLU A 202 14.16 -24.76 1.48
N HIS A 203 12.83 -24.60 1.45
CA HIS A 203 11.91 -25.63 0.94
C HIS A 203 12.19 -25.96 -0.52
N ALA A 204 12.38 -24.96 -1.39
CA ALA A 204 12.71 -25.18 -2.80
C ALA A 204 14.06 -25.89 -2.96
N ARG A 205 15.10 -25.45 -2.22
CA ARG A 205 16.45 -26.01 -2.27
C ARG A 205 16.49 -27.46 -1.79
N THR A 206 15.82 -27.77 -0.68
CA THR A 206 15.76 -29.13 -0.11
C THR A 206 15.07 -30.12 -1.05
N ASN A 207 14.07 -29.66 -1.80
CA ASN A 207 13.36 -30.49 -2.79
C ASN A 207 14.03 -30.50 -4.18
N GLY A 208 15.20 -29.88 -4.34
CA GLY A 208 15.99 -29.90 -5.59
C GLY A 208 15.60 -28.84 -6.64
N TYR A 209 14.72 -27.90 -6.31
CA TYR A 209 14.30 -26.82 -7.21
C TYR A 209 15.25 -25.61 -7.09
N LEU A 210 16.50 -25.77 -7.53
CA LEU A 210 17.56 -24.77 -7.35
C LEU A 210 17.30 -23.45 -8.08
N GLU A 211 16.82 -23.50 -9.33
CA GLU A 211 16.49 -22.28 -10.09
C GLU A 211 15.36 -21.48 -9.42
N LEU A 212 14.40 -22.19 -8.84
CA LEU A 212 13.30 -21.58 -8.10
C LEU A 212 13.78 -20.97 -6.78
N ALA A 213 14.70 -21.63 -6.08
CA ALA A 213 15.33 -21.10 -4.88
C ALA A 213 16.09 -19.80 -5.17
N ASP A 214 16.90 -19.78 -6.24
CA ASP A 214 17.59 -18.57 -6.69
C ASP A 214 16.58 -17.46 -7.04
N ARG A 215 15.48 -17.79 -7.71
CA ARG A 215 14.42 -16.83 -8.05
C ARG A 215 13.67 -16.29 -6.83
N LEU A 216 13.47 -17.09 -5.78
CA LEU A 216 12.87 -16.64 -4.53
C LEU A 216 13.74 -15.59 -3.82
N ILE A 217 15.06 -15.77 -3.84
CA ILE A 217 16.01 -14.76 -3.34
C ILE A 217 15.93 -13.48 -4.19
N GLU A 218 15.91 -13.59 -5.52
CA GLU A 218 15.73 -12.42 -6.38
C GLU A 218 14.44 -11.64 -6.05
N LEU A 219 13.33 -12.35 -5.84
CA LEU A 219 12.04 -11.74 -5.49
C LEU A 219 12.09 -11.03 -4.14
N GLN A 220 12.87 -11.55 -3.19
CA GLN A 220 13.06 -10.95 -1.88
C GLN A 220 13.79 -9.59 -1.95
N TYR A 221 14.76 -9.45 -2.86
CA TYR A 221 15.57 -8.26 -3.01
C TYR A 221 15.14 -7.36 -4.17
N GLU A 222 14.05 -7.66 -4.87
CA GLU A 222 13.55 -6.92 -6.03
C GLU A 222 13.44 -5.41 -5.77
N LEU A 223 13.00 -4.99 -4.57
CA LEU A 223 12.95 -3.56 -4.23
C LEU A 223 14.34 -2.93 -4.22
N THR A 224 15.29 -3.50 -3.47
CA THR A 224 16.64 -2.96 -3.35
C THR A 224 17.41 -3.04 -4.66
N ASP A 225 17.25 -4.14 -5.39
CA ASP A 225 17.81 -4.32 -6.74
C ASP A 225 17.33 -3.22 -7.67
N ARG A 226 16.04 -2.90 -7.61
CA ARG A 226 15.44 -1.86 -8.44
C ARG A 226 15.99 -0.47 -8.10
N LEU A 227 16.12 -0.16 -6.82
CA LEU A 227 16.75 1.07 -6.33
C LEU A 227 18.20 1.18 -6.84
N ILE A 228 18.99 0.12 -6.71
CA ILE A 228 20.40 0.06 -7.14
C ILE A 228 20.51 0.27 -8.65
N CYS A 229 19.72 -0.45 -9.44
CA CYS A 229 19.76 -0.36 -10.89
C CYS A 229 19.34 1.03 -11.40
N PHE A 230 18.37 1.68 -10.74
CA PHE A 230 17.89 2.99 -11.15
C PHE A 230 18.94 4.10 -11.02
N ILE A 231 19.80 4.05 -9.99
CA ILE A 231 20.91 5.00 -9.84
C ILE A 231 22.16 4.62 -10.64
N GLY A 232 22.09 3.61 -11.51
CA GLY A 232 23.19 3.17 -12.38
C GLY A 232 24.06 2.05 -11.78
N GLY A 233 23.67 1.49 -10.64
CA GLY A 233 24.33 0.32 -10.05
C GLY A 233 24.08 -0.95 -10.86
N LYS A 234 24.96 -1.94 -10.69
CA LYS A 234 24.75 -3.29 -11.22
C LYS A 234 23.86 -4.08 -10.27
N ARG A 235 22.93 -4.87 -10.82
CA ARG A 235 22.13 -5.81 -10.03
C ARG A 235 23.07 -6.73 -9.23
N PRO A 236 22.89 -6.88 -7.90
CA PRO A 236 23.72 -7.75 -7.08
C PRO A 236 23.66 -9.20 -7.54
N ASP A 237 24.78 -9.92 -7.43
CA ASP A 237 24.80 -11.38 -7.61
C ASP A 237 24.47 -12.06 -6.27
N HIS A 238 23.20 -12.40 -6.10
CA HIS A 238 22.72 -13.02 -4.87
C HIS A 238 23.35 -14.40 -4.58
N LYS A 239 23.97 -15.06 -5.57
CA LYS A 239 24.67 -16.34 -5.35
C LYS A 239 25.92 -16.17 -4.49
N THR A 240 26.47 -14.96 -4.44
CA THR A 240 27.66 -14.62 -3.65
C THR A 240 27.34 -14.25 -2.20
N ASN A 241 26.06 -14.34 -1.77
CA ASN A 241 25.55 -13.84 -0.49
C ASN A 241 25.76 -12.32 -0.27
N GLN A 242 26.03 -11.57 -1.34
CA GLN A 242 26.09 -10.11 -1.33
C GLN A 242 24.82 -9.55 -1.95
N HIS A 243 23.79 -9.33 -1.13
CA HIS A 243 22.46 -8.94 -1.63
C HIS A 243 22.25 -7.44 -1.75
N ILE A 244 23.03 -6.61 -1.05
CA ILE A 244 22.91 -5.15 -1.07
C ILE A 244 24.27 -4.54 -1.39
N LEU A 245 24.42 -4.03 -2.61
CA LEU A 245 25.62 -3.35 -3.10
C LEU A 245 25.29 -1.89 -3.35
N VAL A 246 25.68 -1.01 -2.43
CA VAL A 246 25.48 0.44 -2.59
C VAL A 246 26.50 0.97 -3.60
N PRO A 247 26.07 1.53 -4.74
CA PRO A 247 26.99 2.10 -5.74
C PRO A 247 27.76 3.28 -5.16
N ASP A 248 29.05 3.39 -5.50
CA ASP A 248 29.81 4.61 -5.21
C ASP A 248 29.37 5.71 -6.18
N MET A 249 28.83 6.78 -5.61
CA MET A 249 28.26 7.91 -6.34
C MET A 249 29.04 9.20 -6.06
N SER A 250 30.31 9.07 -5.63
CA SER A 250 31.20 10.19 -5.32
C SER A 250 31.37 11.20 -6.45
N GLU A 251 31.21 10.80 -7.71
CA GLU A 251 31.28 11.68 -8.88
C GLU A 251 30.01 12.55 -9.08
N ILE A 252 28.87 12.09 -8.56
CA ILE A 252 27.56 12.75 -8.71
C ILE A 252 27.25 13.60 -7.48
N PHE A 253 27.76 13.23 -6.30
CA PHE A 253 27.45 13.87 -5.03
C PHE A 253 28.56 14.83 -4.56
N ASP A 254 28.26 16.14 -4.56
CA ASP A 254 29.10 17.12 -3.85
C ASP A 254 29.02 16.86 -2.35
N LYS A 255 30.17 16.51 -1.74
CA LYS A 255 30.31 16.25 -0.29
C LYS A 255 29.95 17.46 0.58
N THR A 256 29.86 18.65 0.00
CA THR A 256 29.72 19.94 0.68
C THR A 256 28.29 20.32 1.05
N ASN A 257 27.27 19.67 0.47
CA ASN A 257 25.86 20.02 0.68
C ASN A 257 24.96 18.81 1.01
N GLN A 258 25.49 17.81 1.73
CA GLN A 258 24.68 16.69 2.20
C GLN A 258 23.78 17.14 3.36
N PRO A 259 22.45 17.03 3.27
CA PRO A 259 21.57 17.36 4.38
C PRO A 259 21.70 16.27 5.46
N LEU A 260 22.69 16.39 6.33
CA LEU A 260 22.95 15.50 7.48
C LEU A 260 21.68 15.23 8.29
N ILE A 261 20.83 16.27 8.40
CA ILE A 261 19.53 16.24 9.07
C ILE A 261 18.56 15.26 8.40
N ALA A 262 18.53 15.18 7.07
CA ALA A 262 17.64 14.27 6.36
C ALA A 262 18.01 12.80 6.62
N ARG A 263 19.31 12.48 6.65
CA ARG A 263 19.82 11.14 6.99
C ARG A 263 19.52 10.75 8.43
N GLN A 264 19.71 11.68 9.37
CA GLN A 264 19.36 11.45 10.78
C GLN A 264 17.86 11.15 10.93
N LYS A 265 16.99 11.89 10.23
CA LYS A 265 15.55 11.61 10.23
C LYS A 265 15.21 10.26 9.61
N LEU A 266 15.90 9.86 8.54
CA LEU A 266 15.73 8.55 7.91
C LEU A 266 16.10 7.41 8.87
N GLN A 267 17.21 7.56 9.59
CA GLN A 267 17.68 6.58 10.58
C GLN A 267 16.76 6.44 11.80
N GLN A 268 16.02 7.49 12.14
CA GLN A 268 15.04 7.49 13.24
C GLN A 268 13.73 6.76 12.90
N LEU A 269 13.49 6.41 11.63
CA LEU A 269 12.28 5.69 11.25
C LEU A 269 12.29 4.26 11.80
N THR A 270 11.13 3.83 12.33
CA THR A 270 10.90 2.41 12.64
C THR A 270 10.90 1.57 11.36
N ASP A 271 11.16 0.26 11.46
CA ASP A 271 11.23 -0.62 10.29
C ASP A 271 9.99 -0.54 9.40
N PRO A 272 8.74 -0.59 9.92
CA PRO A 272 7.56 -0.52 9.06
C PRO A 272 7.43 0.82 8.32
N LEU A 273 7.82 1.93 8.96
CA LEU A 273 7.76 3.26 8.35
C LEU A 273 8.86 3.43 7.29
N PHE A 274 10.02 2.83 7.52
CA PHE A 274 11.11 2.81 6.55
C PHE A 274 10.76 1.95 5.33
N GLU A 275 10.18 0.77 5.54
CA GLU A 275 9.64 -0.08 4.47
C GLU A 275 8.58 0.67 3.63
N ASP A 276 7.63 1.33 4.29
CA ASP A 276 6.61 2.15 3.63
C ASP A 276 7.22 3.26 2.76
N LEU A 277 8.24 3.95 3.26
CA LEU A 277 8.96 4.98 2.51
C LEU A 277 9.71 4.40 1.31
N ALA A 278 10.37 3.25 1.50
CA ALA A 278 11.11 2.57 0.44
C ALA A 278 10.17 2.11 -0.69
N MET A 279 8.98 1.60 -0.35
CA MET A 279 7.94 1.26 -1.31
C MET A 279 7.42 2.48 -2.06
N ASP A 280 7.23 3.61 -1.37
CA ASP A 280 6.79 4.86 -1.99
C ASP A 280 7.83 5.36 -3.03
N VAL A 281 9.14 5.18 -2.75
CA VAL A 281 10.23 5.50 -3.69
C VAL A 281 10.31 4.50 -4.84
N TYR A 282 10.10 3.22 -4.58
CA TYR A 282 10.01 2.19 -5.61
C TYR A 282 8.88 2.50 -6.62
N ASP A 283 7.69 2.87 -6.12
CA ASP A 283 6.56 3.30 -6.95
C ASP A 283 6.93 4.48 -7.87
N GLU A 284 7.67 5.47 -7.35
CA GLU A 284 8.09 6.64 -8.12
C GLU A 284 9.13 6.27 -9.20
N ILE A 285 10.05 5.35 -8.91
CA ILE A 285 10.98 4.82 -9.93
C ILE A 285 10.21 4.14 -11.06
N GLU A 286 9.27 3.26 -10.72
CA GLU A 286 8.42 2.58 -11.69
C GLU A 286 7.65 3.60 -12.54
N ARG A 287 7.10 4.66 -11.93
CA ARG A 287 6.41 5.74 -12.66
C ARG A 287 7.35 6.50 -13.60
N ARG A 288 8.57 6.83 -13.16
CA ARG A 288 9.56 7.57 -13.99
C ARG A 288 10.00 6.73 -15.19
N ASP A 289 10.30 5.46 -15.00
CA ASP A 289 10.72 4.58 -16.10
C ASP A 289 9.58 4.31 -17.07
N LEU A 290 8.37 4.10 -16.55
CA LEU A 290 7.19 3.91 -17.37
C LEU A 290 6.84 5.15 -18.19
N LYS A 291 7.03 6.35 -17.61
CA LYS A 291 6.94 7.61 -18.35
C LYS A 291 7.95 7.64 -19.50
N THR A 292 9.21 7.26 -19.26
CA THR A 292 10.25 7.21 -20.30
C THR A 292 9.86 6.24 -21.41
N ILE A 293 9.46 5.02 -21.06
CA ILE A 293 9.03 3.99 -22.02
C ILE A 293 7.83 4.47 -22.84
N TRP A 294 6.84 5.10 -22.20
CA TRP A 294 5.67 5.65 -22.87
C TRP A 294 6.07 6.64 -23.98
N HIS A 295 6.98 7.57 -23.69
CA HIS A 295 7.45 8.55 -24.68
C HIS A 295 8.27 7.94 -25.82
N LEU A 296 8.92 6.79 -25.59
CA LEU A 296 9.73 6.08 -26.60
C LEU A 296 8.88 5.20 -27.52
N GLN A 297 7.81 4.60 -27.00
CA GLN A 297 7.07 3.54 -27.69
C GLN A 297 5.79 4.02 -28.38
N VAL A 298 5.11 5.00 -27.79
CA VAL A 298 3.76 5.39 -28.19
C VAL A 298 3.80 6.50 -29.23
N ASP A 299 2.83 6.50 -30.15
CA ASP A 299 2.66 7.58 -31.13
C ASP A 299 2.60 8.95 -30.42
N LYS A 300 3.28 9.94 -30.99
CA LYS A 300 3.33 11.32 -30.49
C LYS A 300 1.93 11.90 -30.28
N ALA A 301 0.95 11.50 -31.09
CA ALA A 301 -0.43 11.93 -30.95
C ALA A 301 -1.10 11.47 -29.64
N LEU A 302 -0.67 10.33 -29.07
CA LEU A 302 -1.23 9.75 -27.85
C LEU A 302 -0.43 10.14 -26.58
N ILE A 303 0.73 10.79 -26.72
CA ILE A 303 1.53 11.26 -25.57
C ILE A 303 0.72 12.15 -24.61
N PRO A 304 -0.12 13.09 -25.07
CA PRO A 304 -0.94 13.92 -24.18
C PRO A 304 -1.99 13.15 -23.37
N LEU A 305 -2.23 11.87 -23.65
CA LEU A 305 -3.13 11.03 -22.85
C LEU A 305 -2.47 10.54 -21.55
N HIS A 306 -1.14 10.56 -21.48
CA HIS A 306 -0.36 10.20 -20.30
C HIS A 306 -0.02 11.43 -19.45
N VAL A 307 -1.03 11.97 -18.76
CA VAL A 307 -0.84 13.14 -17.88
C VAL A 307 -1.25 12.78 -16.45
N VAL A 308 -0.53 11.82 -15.86
CA VAL A 308 -0.42 11.79 -14.39
C VAL A 308 1.03 12.15 -14.02
N PRO A 309 1.29 13.43 -13.68
CA PRO A 309 2.64 13.92 -13.48
C PRO A 309 3.30 13.36 -12.21
N PHE A 310 2.52 12.76 -11.32
CA PHE A 310 2.91 12.21 -10.03
C PHE A 310 2.16 10.88 -9.76
N LEU A 311 2.45 10.21 -8.66
CA LEU A 311 1.77 8.97 -8.28
C LEU A 311 0.26 9.18 -8.03
N SER A 312 -0.57 8.29 -8.59
CA SER A 312 -2.01 8.28 -8.36
C SER A 312 -2.36 8.08 -6.88
N VAL A 313 -3.47 8.70 -6.46
CA VAL A 313 -3.99 8.56 -5.09
C VAL A 313 -4.40 7.13 -4.84
N ASN A 314 -3.93 6.56 -3.74
CA ASN A 314 -4.37 5.27 -3.22
C ASN A 314 -5.39 5.50 -2.09
N PRO A 315 -6.67 5.10 -2.26
CA PRO A 315 -7.70 5.29 -1.24
C PRO A 315 -7.41 4.59 0.10
N SER A 316 -6.59 3.53 0.10
CA SER A 316 -6.21 2.79 1.31
C SER A 316 -5.17 3.54 2.15
N PHE A 317 -4.53 4.58 1.60
CA PHE A 317 -3.53 5.40 2.29
C PHE A 317 -4.12 6.70 2.82
N SER A 318 -3.55 7.20 3.91
CA SER A 318 -3.90 8.52 4.44
C SER A 318 -3.59 9.64 3.43
N ALA A 319 -4.30 10.78 3.56
CA ALA A 319 -4.04 11.95 2.74
C ALA A 319 -2.57 12.41 2.85
N THR A 320 -1.98 12.35 4.05
CA THR A 320 -0.57 12.70 4.29
C THR A 320 0.39 11.78 3.53
N ARG A 321 0.15 10.46 3.53
CA ARG A 321 0.99 9.51 2.78
C ARG A 321 0.87 9.73 1.27
N ASN A 322 -0.35 9.90 0.76
CA ASN A 322 -0.57 10.23 -0.66
C ASN A 322 0.13 11.54 -1.06
N GLN A 323 0.06 12.57 -0.21
CA GLN A 323 0.78 13.81 -0.44
C GLN A 323 2.30 13.60 -0.46
N GLY A 324 2.84 12.79 0.45
CA GLY A 324 4.26 12.40 0.48
C GLY A 324 4.70 11.73 -0.84
N ARG A 325 3.96 10.71 -1.27
CA ARG A 325 4.18 10.00 -2.54
C ARG A 325 4.18 10.95 -3.74
N GLN A 326 3.22 11.88 -3.81
CA GLN A 326 3.13 12.84 -4.91
C GLN A 326 4.26 13.88 -4.91
N LYS A 327 4.80 14.23 -3.73
CA LYS A 327 5.94 15.15 -3.62
C LYS A 327 7.23 14.56 -4.21
N LEU A 328 7.37 13.24 -4.28
CA LEU A 328 8.55 12.59 -4.89
C LEU A 328 8.73 12.96 -6.37
N ALA A 329 7.64 13.25 -7.08
CA ALA A 329 7.69 13.69 -8.47
C ALA A 329 8.33 15.08 -8.66
N ARG A 330 8.46 15.86 -7.59
CA ARG A 330 9.09 17.20 -7.62
C ARG A 330 10.61 17.16 -7.53
N TYR A 331 11.19 16.03 -7.11
CA TYR A 331 12.63 15.90 -6.97
C TYR A 331 13.29 15.91 -8.34
N GLU A 332 14.32 16.75 -8.49
CA GLU A 332 15.21 16.65 -9.64
C GLU A 332 15.96 15.32 -9.62
N LEU A 333 16.53 14.92 -10.76
CA LEU A 333 17.18 13.61 -10.88
C LEU A 333 18.33 13.44 -9.88
N LYS A 334 19.16 14.49 -9.69
CA LYS A 334 20.27 14.49 -8.73
C LYS A 334 19.80 14.34 -7.28
N GLU A 335 18.75 15.08 -6.90
CA GLU A 335 18.16 15.01 -5.56
C GLU A 335 17.54 13.63 -5.30
N PHE A 336 16.85 13.08 -6.30
CA PHE A 336 16.21 11.78 -6.20
C PHE A 336 17.24 10.64 -6.10
N TYR A 337 18.33 10.71 -6.87
CA TYR A 337 19.45 9.76 -6.74
C TYR A 337 20.11 9.84 -5.36
N THR A 338 20.29 11.05 -4.83
CA THR A 338 20.82 11.25 -3.45
C THR A 338 19.91 10.58 -2.43
N PHE A 339 18.60 10.76 -2.57
CA PHE A 339 17.62 10.16 -1.67
C PHE A 339 17.59 8.64 -1.74
N ILE A 340 17.63 8.06 -2.95
CA ILE A 340 17.72 6.60 -3.15
C ILE A 340 19.01 6.05 -2.54
N HIS A 341 20.14 6.72 -2.76
CA HIS A 341 21.42 6.32 -2.19
C HIS A 341 21.40 6.34 -0.65
N ASP A 342 20.76 7.33 -0.03
CA ASP A 342 20.59 7.38 1.43
C ASP A 342 19.70 6.23 1.95
N ILE A 343 18.62 5.88 1.23
CA ILE A 343 17.78 4.70 1.52
C ILE A 343 18.59 3.40 1.41
N LEU A 344 19.40 3.24 0.36
CA LEU A 344 20.24 2.06 0.17
C LEU A 344 21.30 1.90 1.26
N ASN A 345 21.91 3.00 1.71
CA ASN A 345 22.82 2.98 2.86
C ASN A 345 22.10 2.58 4.15
N GLU A 346 20.86 3.05 4.34
CA GLU A 346 20.08 2.67 5.51
C GLU A 346 19.66 1.20 5.47
N PHE A 347 19.30 0.66 4.29
CA PHE A 347 19.12 -0.78 4.08
C PHE A 347 20.38 -1.55 4.43
N HIS A 348 21.54 -1.14 3.92
CA HIS A 348 22.81 -1.78 4.21
C HIS A 348 23.15 -1.75 5.72
N ARG A 349 22.87 -0.63 6.41
CA ARG A 349 23.07 -0.50 7.86
C ARG A 349 22.18 -1.46 8.64
N ARG A 350 20.87 -1.48 8.34
CA ARG A 350 19.91 -2.39 8.99
C ARG A 350 20.26 -3.86 8.71
N TYR A 351 20.68 -4.17 7.49
CA TYR A 351 21.16 -5.50 7.07
C TYR A 351 22.38 -5.97 7.88
N SER A 352 23.38 -5.10 8.02
CA SER A 352 24.66 -5.42 8.66
C SER A 352 24.51 -5.76 10.15
N HIS A 353 23.60 -5.06 10.85
CA HIS A 353 23.31 -5.34 12.25
C HIS A 353 22.75 -6.77 12.47
N ILE A 354 22.00 -7.31 11.51
CA ILE A 354 21.37 -8.64 11.62
C ILE A 354 22.39 -9.77 11.44
N ILE A 355 23.31 -9.64 10.47
CA ILE A 355 24.40 -10.61 10.28
C ILE A 355 25.26 -10.71 11.53
N GLN A 356 25.57 -9.57 12.16
CA GLN A 356 26.36 -9.54 13.39
C GLN A 356 25.66 -10.23 14.56
N GLN A 357 24.33 -10.11 14.67
CA GLN A 357 23.54 -10.75 15.73
C GLN A 357 23.35 -12.26 15.53
N SER A 358 23.25 -12.73 14.29
CA SER A 358 23.10 -14.16 13.96
C SER A 358 24.43 -14.94 14.03
N SER A 359 25.57 -14.23 13.99
CA SER A 359 26.91 -14.80 14.18
C SER A 359 27.27 -15.04 15.65
N THR A 360 26.74 -14.24 16.58
CA THR A 360 27.03 -14.36 18.02
C THR A 360 26.21 -15.43 18.74
N THR A 361 25.06 -15.85 18.18
CA THR A 361 24.21 -16.89 18.77
C THR A 361 24.67 -18.33 18.50
N LYS A 362 25.70 -18.54 17.68
CA LYS A 362 26.24 -19.87 17.35
C LYS A 362 27.45 -20.30 18.18
N ILE A 363 27.90 -19.50 19.14
CA ILE A 363 28.99 -19.85 20.08
C ILE A 363 28.42 -19.88 21.51
N HIS A 364 27.56 -20.84 21.84
CA HIS A 364 27.41 -21.36 23.20
C HIS A 364 26.64 -22.67 23.15
N ALA A 365 27.33 -23.72 22.69
CA ALA A 365 26.95 -25.09 22.97
C ALA A 365 28.16 -25.81 23.60
N VAL A 366 27.97 -26.22 24.85
CA VAL A 366 28.72 -27.23 25.60
C VAL A 366 30.14 -26.84 26.06
N SER A 367 30.25 -26.42 27.32
CA SER A 367 31.24 -26.98 28.25
C SER A 367 30.65 -26.98 29.65
N GLN A 368 30.56 -28.15 30.27
CA GLN A 368 30.19 -28.35 31.67
C GLN A 368 31.37 -27.99 32.60
N PRO A 369 31.12 -27.87 33.93
CA PRO A 369 31.85 -26.96 34.80
C PRO A 369 33.15 -27.56 35.31
N ASN A 370 34.17 -26.72 35.48
CA ASN A 370 35.31 -27.05 36.33
C ASN A 370 35.51 -25.93 37.36
N TYR A 371 35.33 -26.33 38.60
CA TYR A 371 35.76 -25.68 39.82
C TYR A 371 37.26 -25.39 39.74
N ASP A 372 37.68 -24.16 40.03
CA ASP A 372 38.86 -23.93 40.86
C ASP A 372 38.91 -22.48 41.38
N LEU A 373 39.07 -22.42 42.70
CA LEU A 373 39.22 -21.24 43.54
C LEU A 373 40.70 -20.82 43.54
N THR A 374 41.01 -19.58 43.15
CA THR A 374 42.08 -18.80 43.78
C THR A 374 41.82 -17.30 43.72
N THR A 375 41.63 -16.78 44.93
CA THR A 375 41.57 -15.43 45.46
C THR A 375 42.71 -14.50 45.02
N ALA A 376 42.39 -13.24 44.69
CA ALA A 376 43.15 -12.06 45.12
C ALA A 376 42.32 -10.76 44.98
N PHE A 377 41.97 -10.21 46.13
CA PHE A 377 41.31 -8.94 46.41
C PHE A 377 42.02 -7.72 45.80
N VAL A 378 41.26 -6.70 45.36
CA VAL A 378 41.29 -5.33 45.92
C VAL A 378 39.89 -4.69 45.81
N ASN A 379 39.38 -4.25 46.95
CA ASN A 379 38.13 -3.50 47.18
C ASN A 379 38.15 -2.11 46.51
N SER A 380 37.03 -1.52 46.10
CA SER A 380 36.27 -0.58 46.95
C SER A 380 34.99 -0.12 46.24
N ASP A 381 33.89 -0.36 46.97
CA ASP A 381 32.68 0.45 47.17
C ASP A 381 31.67 0.64 46.03
N GLU A 382 30.60 -0.17 46.14
CA GLU A 382 29.24 0.20 45.77
C GLU A 382 28.72 1.34 46.67
N GLU A 383 28.01 2.32 46.10
CA GLU A 383 26.60 2.56 46.44
C GLU A 383 25.94 3.58 45.48
N PRO A 384 24.60 3.48 45.29
CA PRO A 384 23.82 4.27 44.33
C PRO A 384 23.38 5.60 44.95
N PHE A 385 23.48 6.69 44.18
CA PHE A 385 23.08 8.02 44.65
C PHE A 385 21.55 8.19 44.61
N TYR A 386 20.91 8.09 45.78
CA TYR A 386 19.55 8.56 46.04
C TYR A 386 19.56 9.97 46.65
N ASP A 387 18.59 10.78 46.21
CA ASP A 387 17.98 11.98 46.80
C ASP A 387 18.79 13.17 47.35
N LYS A 388 18.46 14.34 46.79
CA LYS A 388 18.43 15.63 47.51
C LYS A 388 17.19 16.44 47.09
N VAL A 389 16.08 16.19 47.79
CA VAL A 389 15.08 17.21 48.19
C VAL A 389 15.74 18.21 49.15
N ALA A 390 15.39 19.48 49.31
CA ALA A 390 14.39 20.43 48.79
C ALA A 390 15.06 21.82 48.84
N SER A 391 14.61 22.86 48.11
CA SER A 391 13.63 23.86 48.55
C SER A 391 13.60 24.95 47.42
N ASP A 392 12.59 25.77 47.13
CA ASP A 392 11.44 26.31 47.84
C ASP A 392 10.47 26.95 46.80
N GLU A 393 9.23 27.20 47.27
CA GLU A 393 8.27 28.23 46.80
C GLU A 393 7.35 27.99 45.58
N ASP A 394 6.18 27.41 45.85
CA ASP A 394 4.88 27.72 45.22
C ASP A 394 4.20 28.89 45.99
N PRO A 395 3.12 29.57 45.51
CA PRO A 395 2.46 29.55 44.20
C PRO A 395 2.21 30.97 43.62
N SER A 396 2.17 31.15 42.30
CA SER A 396 1.49 32.33 41.71
C SER A 396 0.83 32.04 40.37
N SER A 397 -0.48 31.78 40.43
CA SER A 397 -1.36 31.91 39.28
C SER A 397 -2.74 32.35 39.79
N PHE A 398 -3.01 33.65 39.80
CA PHE A 398 -4.37 34.18 39.73
C PHE A 398 -4.39 35.59 39.09
N GLU A 399 -5.24 35.70 38.07
CA GLU A 399 -6.00 36.88 37.64
C GLU A 399 -5.31 38.22 37.36
N GLN A 400 -5.33 38.62 36.08
CA GLN A 400 -5.79 39.92 35.53
C GLN A 400 -5.39 39.99 34.04
N GLN A 401 -6.20 40.37 33.05
CA GLN A 401 -7.17 41.46 33.00
C GLN A 401 -8.15 41.25 31.82
N LYS A 402 -9.46 41.22 32.12
CA LYS A 402 -10.42 42.07 31.42
C LYS A 402 -10.19 43.50 31.90
N ARG A 403 -9.97 44.46 31.00
CA ARG A 403 -10.53 45.82 31.04
C ARG A 403 -9.90 46.68 29.94
N ILE A 404 -10.70 47.09 28.97
CA ILE A 404 -11.08 48.50 28.88
C ILE A 404 -12.60 48.55 28.81
N GLN A 405 -13.18 49.20 29.82
CA GLN A 405 -14.59 49.55 29.95
C GLN A 405 -14.74 51.06 29.71
N LYS A 406 -15.91 51.43 29.18
CA LYS A 406 -16.67 52.67 29.42
C LYS A 406 -16.21 53.99 28.78
N SER A 407 -17.07 54.47 27.89
CA SER A 407 -17.89 55.68 28.09
C SER A 407 -19.02 55.66 27.04
N LYS A 408 -20.28 55.51 27.46
CA LYS A 408 -21.32 56.53 27.67
C LYS A 408 -22.37 56.48 26.55
N LYS A 409 -23.62 56.41 26.98
CA LYS A 409 -24.85 56.67 26.22
C LYS A 409 -24.73 57.98 25.43
N GLU A 410 -25.32 58.04 24.24
CA GLU A 410 -26.48 58.91 23.96
C GLU A 410 -26.97 58.73 22.52
N ASP A 411 -28.24 59.09 22.35
CA ASP A 411 -29.07 59.04 21.15
C ASP A 411 -28.41 59.56 19.87
N LEU A 412 -28.88 59.07 18.72
CA LEU A 412 -29.53 59.88 17.67
C LEU A 412 -29.63 59.09 16.35
N THR A 413 -30.81 59.23 15.74
CA THR A 413 -31.20 58.87 14.37
C THR A 413 -30.16 59.22 13.31
N PRO A 414 -30.19 58.57 12.13
CA PRO A 414 -30.42 59.40 10.95
C PRO A 414 -31.30 58.80 9.84
N THR A 415 -32.01 59.75 9.24
CA THR A 415 -32.69 59.82 7.95
C THR A 415 -31.84 59.42 6.72
N PRO A 416 -32.49 59.25 5.54
CA PRO A 416 -32.05 58.34 4.48
C PRO A 416 -31.22 59.04 3.39
N THR A 417 -30.41 58.25 2.67
CA THR A 417 -29.92 58.67 1.35
C THR A 417 -29.91 57.51 0.37
N ASN A 418 -30.55 57.77 -0.76
CA ASN A 418 -30.80 56.90 -1.90
C ASN A 418 -29.54 56.24 -2.48
N ILE A 419 -29.64 54.94 -2.78
CA ILE A 419 -29.09 54.38 -4.00
C ILE A 419 -30.21 53.58 -4.67
N THR A 420 -30.58 54.07 -5.85
CA THR A 420 -31.53 53.54 -6.80
C THR A 420 -31.10 52.20 -7.40
N SER A 421 -32.11 51.49 -7.93
CA SER A 421 -32.08 50.36 -8.89
C SER A 421 -31.65 48.98 -8.39
N ILE A 422 -32.62 48.13 -8.00
CA ILE A 422 -32.70 46.71 -8.40
C ILE A 422 -34.18 46.28 -8.56
N ASP A 423 -34.48 45.82 -9.78
CA ASP A 423 -35.57 45.00 -10.33
C ASP A 423 -36.91 44.77 -9.60
N ASN A 424 -37.97 45.31 -10.23
CA ASN A 424 -39.37 45.00 -10.02
C ASN A 424 -39.78 43.68 -10.74
N SER A 425 -39.43 42.52 -10.19
CA SER A 425 -39.94 41.23 -10.70
C SER A 425 -40.47 40.28 -9.62
N ASN A 426 -40.55 40.72 -8.36
CA ASN A 426 -41.02 39.87 -7.24
C ASN A 426 -42.33 40.34 -6.58
N TYR A 427 -43.08 41.26 -7.21
CA TYR A 427 -44.34 41.80 -6.66
C TYR A 427 -45.62 41.09 -7.14
N GLU A 428 -45.52 39.87 -7.68
CA GLU A 428 -46.70 39.09 -8.13
C GLU A 428 -46.95 37.77 -7.37
N ILE A 429 -46.22 37.47 -6.28
CA ILE A 429 -46.44 36.21 -5.52
C ILE A 429 -47.22 36.42 -4.21
N ILE A 430 -47.50 37.67 -3.80
CA ILE A 430 -48.12 37.97 -2.48
C ILE A 430 -49.65 38.04 -2.53
N GLN A 431 -50.32 37.70 -3.65
CA GLN A 431 -51.78 37.80 -3.74
C GLN A 431 -52.60 36.50 -3.56
N ASN A 432 -52.02 35.39 -3.10
CA ASN A 432 -52.79 34.13 -2.98
C ASN A 432 -52.74 33.40 -1.63
N PHE A 433 -52.30 34.04 -0.53
CA PHE A 433 -52.38 33.42 0.80
C PHE A 433 -53.10 34.35 1.79
N SER A 434 -54.20 33.85 2.36
CA SER A 434 -54.90 34.53 3.46
C SER A 434 -53.94 34.67 4.66
N SER A 435 -54.05 35.79 5.41
CA SER A 435 -53.23 36.04 6.61
C SER A 435 -53.29 34.89 7.61
N ASP A 436 -54.41 34.17 7.67
CA ASP A 436 -54.56 33.01 8.54
C ASP A 436 -53.80 31.79 8.03
N ASP A 437 -53.68 31.59 6.71
CA ASP A 437 -52.96 30.46 6.12
C ASP A 437 -51.44 30.57 6.35
N LEU A 438 -50.91 31.80 6.26
CA LEU A 438 -49.52 32.10 6.64
C LEU A 438 -49.26 31.84 8.12
N LYS A 439 -50.19 32.18 9.02
CA LYS A 439 -50.06 31.87 10.46
C LYS A 439 -50.08 30.37 10.74
N THR A 440 -50.94 29.60 10.06
CA THR A 440 -50.92 28.13 10.19
C THR A 440 -49.62 27.53 9.68
N ARG A 441 -49.07 28.02 8.56
CA ARG A 441 -47.78 27.50 8.06
C ARG A 441 -46.62 27.87 8.98
N ILE A 442 -46.60 29.09 9.54
CA ILE A 442 -45.58 29.50 10.51
C ILE A 442 -45.62 28.61 11.75
N THR A 443 -46.79 28.42 12.36
CA THR A 443 -46.95 27.54 13.54
C THR A 443 -46.60 26.08 13.25
N ASN A 444 -46.89 25.59 12.04
CA ASN A 444 -46.51 24.24 11.62
C ASN A 444 -44.98 24.11 11.41
N THR A 445 -44.32 25.13 10.88
CA THR A 445 -42.86 25.14 10.78
C THR A 445 -42.18 25.27 12.13
N GLU A 446 -42.74 26.07 13.06
CA GLU A 446 -42.20 26.20 14.42
C GLU A 446 -42.29 24.89 15.21
N THR A 447 -43.36 24.13 15.02
CA THR A 447 -43.52 22.80 15.64
C THR A 447 -42.58 21.77 15.02
N GLN A 448 -42.37 21.78 13.70
CA GLN A 448 -41.36 20.94 13.05
C GLN A 448 -39.93 21.27 13.50
N VAL A 449 -39.59 22.55 13.64
CA VAL A 449 -38.27 22.96 14.13
C VAL A 449 -38.06 22.51 15.58
N LYS A 450 -39.08 22.58 16.44
CA LYS A 450 -39.01 22.05 17.82
C LYS A 450 -38.83 20.53 17.85
N TYR A 451 -39.50 19.80 16.98
CA TYR A 451 -39.32 18.34 16.86
C TYR A 451 -37.92 17.98 16.35
N LEU A 452 -37.41 18.66 15.34
CA LEU A 452 -36.05 18.46 14.84
C LEU A 452 -34.99 18.81 15.89
N ALA A 453 -35.23 19.83 16.71
CA ALA A 453 -34.35 20.19 17.81
C ALA A 453 -34.30 19.09 18.89
N SER A 454 -35.44 18.44 19.22
CA SER A 454 -35.43 17.32 20.16
C SER A 454 -34.74 16.10 19.59
N ALA A 455 -35.05 15.73 18.33
CA ALA A 455 -34.39 14.61 17.65
C ALA A 455 -32.85 14.81 17.54
N HIS A 456 -32.41 16.05 17.35
CA HIS A 456 -30.98 16.38 17.34
C HIS A 456 -30.32 16.22 18.73
N ILE A 457 -31.05 16.48 19.81
CA ILE A 457 -30.57 16.23 21.18
C ILE A 457 -30.42 14.72 21.42
N ASP A 458 -31.39 13.92 20.98
CA ASP A 458 -31.38 12.46 21.12
C ASP A 458 -30.24 11.83 20.31
N LEU A 459 -30.05 12.24 19.05
CA LEU A 459 -28.92 11.83 18.21
C LEU A 459 -27.57 12.21 18.82
N LYS A 460 -27.47 13.39 19.41
CA LYS A 460 -26.24 13.83 20.10
C LYS A 460 -25.96 12.98 21.33
N HIS A 461 -26.99 12.53 22.03
CA HIS A 461 -26.86 11.60 23.15
C HIS A 461 -26.39 10.22 22.68
N GLU A 462 -26.99 9.65 21.63
CA GLU A 462 -26.57 8.38 21.04
C GLU A 462 -25.12 8.42 20.54
N LEU A 463 -24.72 9.52 19.88
CA LEU A 463 -23.33 9.73 19.48
C LEU A 463 -22.38 9.78 20.68
N SER A 464 -22.78 10.39 21.79
CA SER A 464 -21.98 10.41 23.02
C SER A 464 -21.80 9.00 23.61
N VAL A 465 -22.86 8.19 23.60
CA VAL A 465 -22.82 6.80 24.08
C VAL A 465 -21.94 5.94 23.18
N LEU A 466 -22.06 6.07 21.86
CA LEU A 466 -21.22 5.36 20.89
C LEU A 466 -19.74 5.75 21.04
N HIS A 467 -19.43 7.04 21.21
CA HIS A 467 -18.05 7.47 21.49
C HIS A 467 -17.51 6.83 22.77
N GLN A 468 -18.32 6.75 23.83
CA GLN A 468 -17.91 6.13 25.08
C GLN A 468 -17.71 4.61 24.95
N MET A 469 -18.51 3.95 24.11
CA MET A 469 -18.38 2.52 23.83
C MET A 469 -17.13 2.22 22.96
N ILE A 470 -16.85 3.08 21.97
CA ILE A 470 -15.62 3.01 21.17
C ILE A 470 -14.39 3.21 22.06
N GLN A 471 -14.42 4.16 22.99
CA GLN A 471 -13.30 4.35 23.92
C GLN A 471 -13.08 3.14 24.82
N ARG A 472 -14.14 2.52 25.37
CA ARG A 472 -14.00 1.25 26.11
C ARG A 472 -13.41 0.13 25.26
N LEU A 473 -13.86 -0.02 24.01
CA LEU A 473 -13.32 -1.04 23.10
C LEU A 473 -11.88 -0.74 22.70
N LEU A 474 -11.47 0.53 22.64
CA LEU A 474 -10.07 0.92 22.44
C LEU A 474 -9.23 0.57 23.66
N ASP A 475 -9.71 0.87 24.87
CA ASP A 475 -9.03 0.54 26.13
C ASP A 475 -8.89 -0.98 26.33
N GLU A 476 -9.96 -1.75 26.04
CA GLU A 476 -9.93 -3.22 26.06
C GLU A 476 -9.00 -3.80 24.99
N ASN A 477 -8.90 -3.18 23.80
CA ASN A 477 -7.94 -3.57 22.78
C ASN A 477 -6.50 -3.21 23.13
N VAL A 478 -6.26 -2.15 23.90
CA VAL A 478 -4.93 -1.78 24.39
C VAL A 478 -4.48 -2.78 25.45
N LEU A 479 -5.36 -3.17 26.37
CA LEU A 479 -5.10 -4.22 27.37
C LEU A 479 -4.84 -5.59 26.72
N ASN A 480 -5.68 -6.01 25.77
CA ASN A 480 -5.49 -7.27 25.03
C ASN A 480 -4.21 -7.26 24.16
N LYS A 481 -3.79 -6.11 23.64
CA LYS A 481 -2.50 -5.97 22.93
C LYS A 481 -1.31 -6.04 23.88
N PHE A 482 -1.42 -5.52 25.09
CA PHE A 482 -0.38 -5.64 26.12
C PHE A 482 -0.21 -7.11 26.56
N ASP A 483 -1.30 -7.82 26.82
CA ASP A 483 -1.24 -9.24 27.20
C ASP A 483 -0.73 -10.14 26.07
N GLN A 484 -1.02 -9.80 24.80
CA GLN A 484 -0.46 -10.51 23.64
C GLN A 484 0.98 -10.10 23.31
N GLN A 485 1.44 -8.91 23.71
CA GLN A 485 2.83 -8.48 23.53
C GLN A 485 3.76 -9.12 24.56
N VAL A 486 3.34 -9.23 25.83
CA VAL A 486 4.16 -9.80 26.91
C VAL A 486 4.46 -11.31 26.69
N PHE A 487 3.60 -12.03 25.97
CA PHE A 487 3.84 -13.44 25.61
C PHE A 487 4.58 -13.67 24.26
N LYS A 488 4.80 -12.62 23.45
CA LYS A 488 5.42 -12.76 22.11
C LYS A 488 6.80 -12.11 21.98
N THR A 489 7.25 -11.31 22.95
CA THR A 489 8.43 -10.45 22.78
C THR A 489 9.78 -11.10 23.03
N ASN A 490 9.86 -12.28 23.64
CA ASN A 490 11.18 -12.77 24.09
C ASN A 490 11.98 -13.67 23.14
N ASN A 491 11.60 -13.88 21.86
CA ASN A 491 12.52 -14.58 20.93
C ASN A 491 12.31 -14.40 19.41
N ASN A 492 11.39 -13.54 18.94
CA ASN A 492 10.92 -13.61 17.55
C ASN A 492 10.99 -12.30 16.73
N GLU A 493 11.66 -11.25 17.22
CA GLU A 493 11.67 -9.94 16.52
C GLU A 493 12.94 -9.68 15.69
N THR A 494 14.07 -10.28 16.04
CA THR A 494 15.37 -9.99 15.39
C THR A 494 15.54 -10.63 14.01
N ASN A 495 14.84 -11.74 13.71
CA ASN A 495 14.85 -12.36 12.37
C ASN A 495 13.81 -11.79 11.38
N LYS A 496 12.96 -10.84 11.79
CA LYS A 496 11.92 -10.23 10.93
C LYS A 496 12.44 -9.14 9.98
N MET A 497 13.70 -8.74 10.13
CA MET A 497 14.21 -7.41 9.76
C MET A 497 14.76 -7.32 8.31
N LEU A 498 14.80 -8.43 7.57
CA LEU A 498 15.48 -8.49 6.25
C LEU A 498 14.56 -8.85 5.08
N TYR A 499 13.39 -9.37 5.41
CA TYR A 499 12.61 -10.19 4.49
C TYR A 499 11.30 -9.52 4.05
N ARG A 500 10.90 -8.46 4.76
CA ARG A 500 9.64 -7.75 4.52
C ARG A 500 9.80 -6.60 3.53
N VAL A 501 10.19 -6.91 2.30
CA VAL A 501 9.57 -6.17 1.19
C VAL A 501 8.18 -6.75 1.06
N LYS A 502 7.26 -6.30 1.92
CA LYS A 502 5.84 -6.55 1.70
C LYS A 502 5.53 -5.91 0.36
N PHE A 503 5.35 -6.73 -0.68
CA PHE A 503 4.71 -6.29 -1.90
C PHE A 503 3.25 -5.97 -1.58
N PHE A 504 2.96 -4.90 -0.84
CA PHE A 504 1.57 -4.50 -0.62
C PHE A 504 1.02 -3.93 -1.94
N ILE A 505 0.56 -4.79 -2.84
CA ILE A 505 -0.69 -4.51 -3.50
C ILE A 505 -1.75 -4.62 -2.40
N ASN A 506 -2.18 -3.45 -1.93
CA ASN A 506 -3.26 -3.20 -0.99
C ASN A 506 -4.13 -4.41 -0.58
N ARG A 507 -4.03 -4.74 0.71
CA ARG A 507 -5.20 -5.18 1.47
C ARG A 507 -6.18 -4.01 1.59
N LYS A 508 -7.47 -4.35 1.44
CA LYS A 508 -8.68 -3.50 1.41
C LYS A 508 -9.04 -2.95 0.03
N ILE A 509 -9.68 -3.82 -0.77
CA ILE A 509 -10.84 -3.44 -1.58
C ILE A 509 -12.07 -3.93 -0.81
#